data_AF-A0A9E7HR44-F1
#
_entry.id   AF-A0A9E7HR44-F1
#
_cell.length_a   1.000
_cell.length_b   1.000
_cell.length_c   1.000
_cell.angle_alpha   90.00
_cell.angle_beta   90.00
_cell.angle_gamma   90.00
#
_symmetry.space_group_name_H-M   'P 1'
#
loop_
_entity.id
_entity.type
_entity.pdbx_description
1 polymer ?
#
loop_
_entity_poly.entity_id
_entity_poly.type
_entity_poly.pdbx_seq_one_letter_code
_entity_poly.pdbx_strand_id
1 'polypeptide(L)'
;MALGNVLGFATGSYSRWFSIFPFTVNTACSINCANLKSAFLLDVVLLMITTTVSVLSAKEIPLSSASGVMDCAGEAQVQLNDGHEAFLWELVGSCRYLMLPIWTVLIVTALTWIGWFPFILFDTDWMGWEMYKGNPNEGQNYQTGERMGAIGLMFKFHCCRLYFSGFGKTLQEVGCWLDLGNCQHFMFLCFLAMLIISSLAKNVAYPEGGLPPDGVVIAALVTYTILYAMISACIEPLGLGQGLAMGILNLAIVIP
;
A
#
# COMPACT_ATOMS: atom_id res chain seq x y z
N MET A 1 8.26 -6.41 -0.34
CA MET A 1 6.91 -5.87 -0.10
C MET A 1 5.82 -6.95 0.01
N ALA A 2 5.86 -8.04 -0.77
CA ALA A 2 4.77 -9.04 -0.79
C ALA A 2 4.48 -9.73 0.57
N LEU A 3 5.50 -10.19 1.30
CA LEU A 3 5.31 -10.91 2.58
C LEU A 3 4.68 -10.03 3.67
N GLY A 4 5.15 -8.79 3.81
CA GLY A 4 4.59 -7.84 4.78
C GLY A 4 3.12 -7.51 4.51
N ASN A 5 2.76 -7.28 3.24
CA ASN A 5 1.37 -7.02 2.87
C ASN A 5 0.46 -8.22 3.17
N VAL A 6 0.90 -9.44 2.87
CA VAL A 6 0.10 -10.65 3.16
C VAL A 6 -0.08 -10.82 4.67
N LEU A 7 0.97 -10.63 5.47
CA LEU A 7 0.88 -10.72 6.93
C LEU A 7 0.01 -9.62 7.54
N GLY A 8 0.06 -8.41 6.99
CA GLY A 8 -0.81 -7.30 7.40
C GLY A 8 -2.28 -7.61 7.15
N PHE A 9 -2.64 -8.01 5.92
CA PHE A 9 -4.02 -8.38 5.59
C PHE A 9 -4.49 -9.64 6.34
N ALA A 10 -3.60 -10.61 6.58
CA ALA A 10 -3.87 -11.77 7.43
C ALA A 10 -4.28 -11.33 8.84
N THR A 11 -3.52 -10.40 9.42
CA THR A 11 -3.76 -9.86 10.75
C THR A 11 -5.10 -9.13 10.82
N GLY A 12 -5.46 -8.35 9.79
CA GLY A 12 -6.76 -7.67 9.70
C GLY A 12 -7.95 -8.62 9.52
N SER A 13 -7.77 -9.73 8.80
CA SER A 13 -8.84 -10.72 8.58
C SER A 13 -9.17 -11.57 9.82
N TYR A 14 -8.20 -11.76 10.72
CA TYR A 14 -8.33 -12.66 11.86
C TYR A 14 -9.02 -11.98 13.05
N SER A 15 -10.12 -12.58 13.54
CA SER A 15 -11.00 -11.99 14.55
C SER A 15 -10.71 -12.42 15.99
N ARG A 16 -9.73 -13.30 16.21
CA ARG A 16 -9.50 -13.99 17.49
C ARG A 16 -8.19 -13.62 18.17
N TRP A 17 -7.59 -12.48 17.82
CA TRP A 17 -6.33 -12.01 18.42
C TRP A 17 -6.44 -11.77 19.93
N PHE A 18 -7.62 -11.37 20.41
CA PHE A 18 -7.90 -11.23 21.85
C PHE A 18 -7.68 -12.53 22.65
N SER A 19 -7.73 -13.71 22.02
CA SER A 19 -7.44 -14.99 22.70
C SER A 19 -5.94 -15.20 22.93
N ILE A 20 -5.09 -14.62 22.08
CA ILE A 20 -3.62 -14.72 22.18
C ILE A 20 -3.11 -13.65 23.14
N PHE A 21 -3.73 -12.47 23.12
CA PHE A 21 -3.42 -11.34 24.00
C PHE A 21 -4.61 -10.98 24.90
N PRO A 22 -4.96 -11.80 25.90
CA PRO A 22 -6.17 -11.60 26.72
C PRO A 22 -6.17 -10.29 27.51
N PHE A 23 -5.01 -9.67 27.72
CA PHE A 23 -4.88 -8.36 28.37
C PHE A 23 -5.40 -7.19 27.54
N THR A 24 -5.76 -7.41 26.26
CA THR A 24 -6.29 -6.33 25.41
C THR A 24 -7.78 -6.07 25.60
N VAL A 25 -8.52 -6.98 26.21
CA VAL A 25 -9.96 -6.82 26.50
C VAL A 25 -10.16 -6.11 27.83
N ASN A 26 -10.96 -5.04 27.83
CA ASN A 26 -11.35 -4.32 29.05
C ASN A 26 -12.80 -3.85 28.93
N THR A 27 -13.41 -3.41 30.03
CA THR A 27 -14.81 -2.93 30.08
C THR A 27 -15.10 -1.78 29.10
N ALA A 28 -14.09 -1.00 28.73
CA ALA A 28 -14.18 0.09 27.76
C ALA A 28 -13.84 -0.31 26.31
N CYS A 29 -13.31 -1.50 26.06
CA CYS A 29 -12.79 -1.92 24.75
C CYS A 29 -13.41 -3.27 24.36
N SER A 30 -14.35 -3.21 23.41
CA SER A 30 -15.03 -4.38 22.85
C SER A 30 -14.05 -5.29 22.10
N ILE A 31 -14.50 -6.50 21.73
CA ILE A 31 -13.69 -7.51 21.03
C ILE A 31 -12.95 -6.95 19.81
N ASN A 32 -13.56 -6.02 19.07
CA ASN A 32 -12.98 -5.45 17.87
C ASN A 32 -11.88 -4.43 18.16
N CYS A 33 -12.12 -3.57 19.17
CA CYS A 33 -11.09 -2.67 19.70
C CYS A 33 -9.89 -3.49 20.24
N ALA A 34 -10.17 -4.61 20.92
CA ALA A 34 -9.13 -5.49 21.45
C ALA A 34 -8.30 -6.14 20.33
N ASN A 35 -8.95 -6.55 19.23
CA ASN A 35 -8.29 -7.09 18.03
C ASN A 35 -7.38 -6.06 17.35
N LEU A 36 -7.85 -4.81 17.20
CA LEU A 36 -7.05 -3.73 16.62
C LEU A 36 -5.82 -3.43 17.49
N LYS A 37 -6.01 -3.36 18.81
CA LYS A 37 -4.93 -3.15 19.78
C LYS A 37 -3.89 -4.27 19.72
N SER A 38 -4.32 -5.53 19.61
CA SER A 38 -3.38 -6.65 19.46
C SER A 38 -2.64 -6.65 18.13
N ALA A 39 -3.29 -6.26 17.03
CA ALA A 39 -2.64 -6.12 15.73
C ALA A 39 -1.53 -5.05 15.78
N PHE A 40 -1.82 -3.91 16.41
CA PHE A 40 -0.83 -2.85 16.63
C PHE A 40 0.35 -3.30 17.49
N LEU A 41 0.09 -4.05 18.58
CA LEU A 41 1.16 -4.59 19.42
C LEU A 41 2.04 -5.60 18.68
N LEU A 42 1.43 -6.45 17.83
CA LEU A 42 2.16 -7.39 17.00
C LEU A 42 3.06 -6.67 16.00
N ASP A 43 2.55 -5.60 15.37
CA ASP A 43 3.34 -4.76 14.47
C ASP A 43 4.55 -4.13 15.17
N VAL A 44 4.35 -3.54 16.35
CA VAL A 44 5.46 -2.97 17.16
C VAL A 44 6.52 -4.03 17.47
N VAL A 45 6.13 -5.24 17.85
CA VAL A 45 7.08 -6.33 18.13
C VAL A 45 7.84 -6.73 16.86
N LEU A 46 7.17 -6.88 15.73
CA LEU A 46 7.81 -7.20 14.45
C LEU A 46 8.76 -6.08 13.99
N LEU A 47 8.37 -4.81 14.15
CA LEU A 47 9.20 -3.66 13.84
C LEU A 47 10.46 -3.62 14.72
N MET A 48 10.34 -3.90 16.02
CA MET A 48 11.49 -3.98 16.91
C MET A 48 12.46 -5.09 16.51
N ILE A 49 11.93 -6.27 16.17
CA ILE A 49 12.75 -7.42 15.73
C ILE A 49 13.47 -7.09 14.42
N THR A 50 12.74 -6.63 13.41
CA THR A 50 13.28 -6.32 12.08
C THR A 50 14.28 -5.16 12.13
N THR A 51 14.04 -4.14 12.96
CA THR A 51 14.99 -3.04 13.22
C THR A 51 16.26 -3.58 13.87
N THR A 52 16.14 -4.43 14.90
CA THR A 52 17.30 -5.03 15.57
C THR A 52 18.12 -5.86 14.60
N VAL A 53 17.48 -6.71 13.80
CA VAL A 53 18.17 -7.51 12.76
C VAL A 53 18.85 -6.62 11.73
N SER A 54 18.20 -5.53 11.31
CA SER A 54 18.75 -4.58 10.34
C SER A 54 20.00 -3.88 10.90
N VAL A 55 19.94 -3.40 12.14
CA VAL A 55 21.07 -2.74 12.82
C VAL A 55 22.22 -3.72 13.03
N LEU A 56 21.94 -4.96 13.43
CA LEU A 56 22.98 -5.98 13.62
C LEU A 56 23.60 -6.47 12.30
N SER A 57 22.85 -6.42 11.20
CA SER A 57 23.33 -6.88 9.88
C SER A 57 24.04 -5.78 9.10
N ALA A 58 23.73 -4.52 9.38
CA ALA A 58 24.35 -3.37 8.72
C ALA A 58 25.80 -3.24 9.19
N LYS A 59 26.75 -3.50 8.29
CA LYS A 59 28.16 -3.17 8.52
C LYS A 59 28.31 -1.66 8.36
N GLU A 60 28.58 -0.97 9.46
CA GLU A 60 28.91 0.45 9.40
C GLU A 60 30.27 0.63 8.73
N ILE A 61 30.30 1.49 7.71
CA ILE A 61 31.53 1.99 7.12
C ILE A 61 31.91 3.20 7.97
N PRO A 62 33.11 3.25 8.59
CA PRO A 62 33.51 4.41 9.35
C PRO A 62 33.46 5.64 8.44
N LEU A 63 32.83 6.71 8.90
CA LEU A 63 32.91 8.02 8.27
C LEU A 63 34.40 8.40 8.31
N SER A 64 35.16 8.12 7.25
CA SER A 64 36.54 8.55 7.20
C SER A 64 36.51 10.07 7.29
N SER A 65 37.13 10.59 8.34
CA SER A 65 37.65 11.96 8.35
C SER A 65 38.64 12.08 7.19
N ALA A 66 38.12 12.28 5.98
CA ALA A 66 38.90 12.73 4.83
C ALA A 66 39.18 14.22 5.01
N SER A 67 39.81 14.57 6.14
CA SER A 67 40.53 15.82 6.30
C SER A 67 41.98 15.54 5.93
N GLY A 68 42.34 15.93 4.71
CA GLY A 68 43.72 16.10 4.28
C GLY A 68 44.26 15.00 3.38
N VAL A 69 43.96 15.06 2.08
CA VAL A 69 44.88 15.64 1.07
C VAL A 69 44.01 16.08 -0.11
N MET A 70 43.86 17.40 -0.27
CA MET A 70 43.41 18.05 -1.49
C MET A 70 44.64 18.12 -2.41
N ASP A 71 44.54 17.61 -3.64
CA ASP A 71 45.34 18.14 -4.73
C ASP A 71 44.45 18.43 -5.95
N CYS A 72 44.34 19.73 -6.22
CA CYS A 72 44.02 20.42 -7.47
C CYS A 72 42.66 20.21 -8.19
N ALA A 73 41.62 20.94 -7.75
CA ALA A 73 40.96 22.00 -8.54
C ALA A 73 39.84 22.63 -7.70
N GLY A 74 39.85 23.96 -7.58
CA GLY A 74 39.26 24.67 -6.45
C GLY A 74 37.73 24.72 -6.37
N GLU A 75 37.23 24.54 -5.14
CA GLU A 75 35.96 25.10 -4.68
C GLU A 75 36.15 25.67 -3.27
N ALA A 76 35.68 26.90 -3.07
CA ALA A 76 35.73 27.58 -1.79
C ALA A 76 34.70 26.95 -0.84
N GLN A 77 35.21 26.28 0.20
CA GLN A 77 34.41 25.86 1.35
C GLN A 77 33.99 27.07 2.19
N VAL A 78 32.72 27.09 2.60
CA VAL A 78 32.28 27.78 3.83
C VAL A 78 31.76 26.72 4.79
N GLN A 79 32.26 26.80 6.02
CA GLN A 79 32.15 25.86 7.14
C GLN A 79 30.75 25.72 7.74
N LEU A 80 30.38 24.45 8.02
CA LEU A 80 29.76 23.89 9.24
C LEU A 80 28.87 24.79 10.13
N ASN A 81 27.56 24.52 10.13
CA ASN A 81 26.78 24.16 11.32
C ASN A 81 25.48 23.43 10.90
N ASP A 82 24.97 22.50 11.71
CA ASP A 82 23.71 21.73 11.54
C ASP A 82 23.70 20.52 10.57
N GLY A 83 24.18 19.37 11.04
CA GLY A 83 24.21 18.10 10.31
C GLY A 83 22.84 17.45 10.02
N HIS A 84 21.73 18.01 10.50
CA HIS A 84 20.38 17.58 10.13
C HIS A 84 19.72 18.52 9.10
N GLU A 85 20.02 19.82 9.19
CA GLU A 85 19.53 20.82 8.25
C GLU A 85 20.32 20.81 6.93
N ALA A 86 21.60 20.42 6.97
CA ALA A 86 22.44 20.26 5.78
C ALA A 86 21.87 19.19 4.82
N PHE A 87 21.37 18.06 5.32
CA PHE A 87 20.85 16.98 4.46
C PHE A 87 19.53 17.35 3.77
N LEU A 88 18.59 17.97 4.48
CA LEU A 88 17.33 18.41 3.89
C LEU A 88 17.53 19.59 2.93
N TRP A 89 18.45 20.50 3.25
CA TRP A 89 18.78 21.62 2.37
C TRP A 89 19.56 21.18 1.12
N GLU A 90 20.46 20.19 1.23
CA GLU A 90 21.08 19.54 0.08
C GLU A 90 20.09 18.75 -0.77
N LEU A 91 19.07 18.12 -0.15
CA LEU A 91 18.00 17.41 -0.88
C LEU A 91 17.09 18.40 -1.64
N VAL A 92 16.66 19.48 -0.99
CA VAL A 92 15.85 20.56 -1.61
C VAL A 92 16.67 21.33 -2.65
N GLY A 93 17.95 21.55 -2.38
CA GLY A 93 18.91 22.12 -3.33
C GLY A 93 19.09 21.24 -4.56
N SER A 94 19.23 19.92 -4.37
CA SER A 94 19.30 18.93 -5.45
C SER A 94 18.01 18.87 -6.28
N CYS A 95 16.85 19.12 -5.64
CA CYS A 95 15.56 19.19 -6.34
C CYS A 95 15.49 20.32 -7.39
N ARG A 96 16.19 21.44 -7.16
CA ARG A 96 16.31 22.54 -8.14
C ARG A 96 17.13 22.18 -9.37
N TYR A 97 18.03 21.19 -9.28
CA TYR A 97 18.86 20.73 -10.40
C TYR A 97 18.32 19.49 -11.10
N LEU A 98 17.13 18.99 -10.69
CA LEU A 98 16.48 17.86 -11.35
C LEU A 98 16.07 18.26 -12.77
N MET A 99 16.52 17.48 -13.76
CA MET A 99 16.17 17.68 -15.17
C MET A 99 14.64 17.64 -15.37
N LEU A 100 14.11 18.42 -16.31
CA LEU A 100 12.69 18.46 -16.69
C LEU A 100 11.98 17.08 -16.79
N PRO A 101 12.61 16.02 -17.34
CA PRO A 101 12.00 14.69 -17.39
C PRO A 101 11.72 14.09 -16.01
N ILE A 102 12.55 14.39 -15.00
CA ILE A 102 12.38 13.88 -13.64
C ILE A 102 11.21 14.59 -12.95
N TRP A 103 11.04 15.89 -13.18
CA TRP A 103 9.85 16.63 -12.73
C TRP A 103 8.56 16.07 -13.31
N THR A 104 8.56 15.68 -14.59
CA THR A 104 7.40 15.02 -15.20
C THR A 104 7.08 13.69 -14.51
N VAL A 105 8.09 12.86 -14.24
CA VAL A 105 7.89 11.58 -13.53
C VAL A 105 7.39 11.81 -12.10
N LEU A 106 7.91 12.80 -11.38
CA LEU A 106 7.49 13.13 -10.01
C LEU A 106 6.03 13.60 -9.98
N ILE A 107 5.64 14.51 -10.88
CA ILE A 107 4.25 14.99 -10.97
C ILE A 107 3.30 13.85 -11.33
N VAL A 108 3.66 13.03 -12.32
CA VAL A 108 2.86 11.86 -12.71
C VAL A 108 2.71 10.91 -11.52
N THR A 109 3.79 10.69 -10.76
CA THR A 109 3.76 9.84 -9.56
C THR A 109 2.87 10.44 -8.47
N ALA A 110 3.00 11.73 -8.16
CA ALA A 110 2.18 12.39 -7.16
C ALA A 110 0.69 12.36 -7.51
N LEU A 111 0.33 12.70 -8.76
CA LEU A 111 -1.06 12.62 -9.25
C LEU A 111 -1.61 11.20 -9.19
N THR A 112 -0.76 10.22 -9.49
CA THR A 112 -1.10 8.80 -9.41
C THR A 112 -1.43 8.42 -7.96
N TRP A 113 -0.57 8.77 -7.00
CA TRP A 113 -0.79 8.49 -5.58
C TRP A 113 -1.95 9.28 -4.95
N ILE A 114 -2.24 10.50 -5.41
CA ILE A 114 -3.45 11.25 -5.05
C ILE A 114 -4.71 10.46 -5.44
N GLY A 115 -4.71 9.83 -6.62
CA GLY A 115 -5.82 8.98 -7.06
C GLY A 115 -5.91 7.67 -6.27
N TRP A 116 -4.77 7.07 -5.92
CA TRP A 116 -4.73 5.78 -5.22
C TRP A 116 -5.03 5.87 -3.73
N PHE A 117 -4.62 6.95 -3.07
CA PHE A 117 -4.69 7.06 -1.62
C PHE A 117 -6.12 6.91 -1.08
N PRO A 118 -7.15 7.59 -1.63
CA PRO A 118 -8.53 7.34 -1.23
C PRO A 118 -8.97 5.90 -1.50
N PHE A 119 -8.56 5.32 -2.63
CA PHE A 119 -8.94 3.96 -2.97
C PHE A 119 -8.37 2.93 -1.97
N ILE A 120 -7.11 3.08 -1.55
CA ILE A 120 -6.47 2.19 -0.58
C ILE A 120 -7.05 2.35 0.83
N LEU A 121 -7.60 3.52 1.17
CA LEU A 121 -8.22 3.75 2.48
C LEU A 121 -9.68 3.29 2.53
N PHE A 122 -10.45 3.52 1.47
CA PHE A 122 -11.89 3.30 1.47
C PHE A 122 -12.32 1.97 0.85
N ASP A 123 -11.39 1.12 0.44
CA ASP A 123 -11.73 -0.14 -0.22
C ASP A 123 -12.34 -1.18 0.73
N THR A 124 -11.77 -1.35 1.91
CA THR A 124 -12.34 -2.22 2.96
C THR A 124 -13.61 -1.62 3.54
N ASP A 125 -13.68 -0.29 3.63
CA ASP A 125 -14.87 0.43 4.08
C ASP A 125 -16.03 0.27 3.08
N TRP A 126 -15.75 0.29 1.78
CA TRP A 126 -16.74 0.02 0.73
C TRP A 126 -17.34 -1.39 0.90
N MET A 127 -16.51 -2.39 1.22
CA MET A 127 -16.99 -3.75 1.50
C MET A 127 -17.85 -3.79 2.78
N GLY A 128 -17.44 -3.12 3.85
CA GLY A 128 -18.19 -3.06 5.12
C GLY A 128 -19.51 -2.31 5.03
N TRP A 129 -19.50 -1.16 4.37
CA TRP A 129 -20.62 -0.22 4.33
C TRP A 129 -21.58 -0.52 3.18
N GLU A 130 -21.09 -0.65 1.95
CA GLU A 130 -21.94 -0.72 0.76
C GLU A 130 -22.36 -2.16 0.44
N MET A 131 -21.44 -3.12 0.55
CA MET A 131 -21.77 -4.53 0.31
C MET A 131 -22.49 -5.17 1.50
N TYR A 132 -22.01 -4.94 2.72
CA TYR A 132 -22.59 -5.57 3.92
C TYR A 132 -23.69 -4.73 4.60
N LYS A 133 -23.99 -3.52 4.11
CA LYS A 133 -24.95 -2.55 4.72
C LYS A 133 -24.71 -2.38 6.22
N GLY A 134 -23.45 -2.48 6.64
CA GLY A 134 -23.05 -2.38 8.03
C GLY A 134 -22.94 -0.92 8.46
N ASN A 135 -23.42 -0.61 9.65
CA ASN A 135 -23.16 0.68 10.28
C ASN A 135 -21.87 0.55 11.13
N PRO A 136 -20.89 1.46 11.03
CA PRO A 136 -19.65 1.38 11.82
C PRO A 136 -19.90 1.38 13.33
N ASN A 137 -20.99 1.98 13.80
CA ASN A 137 -21.32 2.07 15.22
C ASN A 137 -22.27 0.98 15.72
N GLU A 138 -22.86 0.17 14.83
CA GLU A 138 -23.92 -0.78 15.19
C GLU A 138 -23.76 -2.13 14.46
N GLY A 139 -23.80 -3.22 15.23
CA GLY A 139 -23.79 -4.58 14.72
C GLY A 139 -22.40 -5.12 14.36
N GLN A 140 -22.36 -6.34 13.81
CA GLN A 140 -21.13 -7.02 13.39
C GLN A 140 -20.96 -7.07 11.87
N ASN A 141 -21.96 -6.62 11.11
CA ASN A 141 -22.00 -6.75 9.65
C ASN A 141 -20.91 -5.90 8.98
N TYR A 142 -20.68 -4.68 9.49
CA TYR A 142 -19.63 -3.78 9.00
C TYR A 142 -18.25 -4.42 9.10
N GLN A 143 -17.87 -4.85 10.30
CA GLN A 143 -16.58 -5.50 10.57
C GLN A 143 -16.43 -6.85 9.87
N THR A 144 -17.54 -7.56 9.65
CA THR A 144 -17.53 -8.80 8.86
C THR A 144 -17.22 -8.49 7.40
N GLY A 145 -17.81 -7.42 6.84
CA GLY A 145 -17.49 -6.94 5.50
C GLY A 145 -16.04 -6.46 5.36
N GLU A 146 -15.53 -5.69 6.33
CA GLU A 146 -14.12 -5.26 6.34
C GLU A 146 -13.16 -6.46 6.36
N ARG A 147 -13.43 -7.47 7.19
CA ARG A 147 -12.62 -8.71 7.24
C ARG A 147 -12.66 -9.47 5.93
N MET A 148 -13.82 -9.54 5.28
CA MET A 148 -13.97 -10.17 3.98
C MET A 148 -13.23 -9.38 2.89
N GLY A 149 -13.21 -8.05 2.98
CA GLY A 149 -12.34 -7.20 2.15
C GLY A 149 -10.87 -7.52 2.35
N ALA A 150 -10.39 -7.59 3.60
CA ALA A 150 -9.02 -7.98 3.91
C ALA A 150 -8.65 -9.38 3.36
N ILE A 151 -9.58 -10.34 3.38
CA ILE A 151 -9.37 -11.66 2.75
C ILE A 151 -9.19 -11.53 1.23
N GLY A 152 -9.99 -10.70 0.56
CA GLY A 152 -9.80 -10.40 -0.87
C GLY A 152 -8.40 -9.84 -1.16
N LEU A 153 -7.92 -8.90 -0.33
CA LEU A 153 -6.58 -8.34 -0.43
C LEU A 153 -5.47 -9.38 -0.24
N MET A 154 -5.68 -10.40 0.60
CA MET A 154 -4.73 -11.53 0.71
C MET A 154 -4.65 -12.35 -0.58
N PHE A 155 -5.79 -12.60 -1.24
CA PHE A 155 -5.85 -13.40 -2.47
C PHE A 155 -5.31 -12.65 -3.70
N LYS A 156 -5.16 -11.33 -3.63
CA LYS A 156 -4.61 -10.47 -4.70
C LYS A 156 -3.31 -11.03 -5.31
N PHE A 157 -2.41 -11.57 -4.51
CA PHE A 157 -1.15 -12.15 -5.01
C PHE A 157 -1.37 -13.31 -5.98
N HIS A 158 -2.38 -14.16 -5.73
CA HIS A 158 -2.70 -15.28 -6.63
C HIS A 158 -3.24 -14.76 -7.97
N CYS A 159 -4.12 -13.76 -7.93
CA CYS A 159 -4.62 -13.11 -9.14
C CYS A 159 -3.50 -12.40 -9.92
N CYS A 160 -2.58 -11.73 -9.22
CA CYS A 160 -1.42 -11.08 -9.84
C CYS A 160 -0.52 -12.11 -10.53
N ARG A 161 -0.25 -13.25 -9.88
CA ARG A 161 0.50 -14.38 -10.46
C ARG A 161 -0.17 -14.97 -11.69
N LEU A 162 -1.49 -15.17 -11.65
CA LEU A 162 -2.25 -15.68 -12.81
C LEU A 162 -2.20 -14.71 -13.98
N TYR A 163 -2.32 -13.41 -13.70
CA TYR A 163 -2.20 -12.36 -14.71
C TYR A 163 -0.82 -12.37 -15.37
N PHE A 164 0.26 -12.30 -14.58
CA PHE A 164 1.62 -12.34 -15.11
C PHE A 164 1.95 -13.68 -15.79
N SER A 165 1.37 -14.80 -15.35
CA SER A 165 1.53 -16.09 -16.05
C SER A 165 0.81 -16.13 -17.40
N GLY A 166 -0.32 -15.42 -17.55
CA GLY A 166 -1.06 -15.31 -18.80
C GLY A 166 -0.39 -14.33 -19.77
N PHE A 167 0.04 -13.18 -19.27
CA PHE A 167 0.69 -12.10 -20.04
C PHE A 167 2.18 -12.31 -20.28
N GLY A 168 2.86 -13.14 -19.48
CA GLY A 168 4.29 -13.44 -19.60
C GLY A 168 4.68 -14.12 -20.91
N LYS A 169 3.71 -14.65 -21.67
CA LYS A 169 3.93 -15.14 -23.05
C LYS A 169 3.86 -14.03 -24.11
N THR A 170 3.16 -12.94 -23.82
CA THR A 170 2.89 -11.84 -24.76
C THR A 170 3.90 -10.69 -24.64
N LEU A 171 4.50 -10.55 -23.45
CA LEU A 171 5.53 -9.53 -23.12
C LEU A 171 6.86 -9.68 -23.87
N GLN A 172 7.11 -10.83 -24.51
CA GLN A 172 8.32 -11.05 -25.31
C GLN A 172 8.20 -10.49 -26.74
N GLU A 173 6.97 -10.23 -27.23
CA GLU A 173 6.73 -9.87 -28.63
C GLU A 173 6.04 -8.51 -28.85
N VAL A 174 5.40 -7.93 -27.82
CA VAL A 174 4.67 -6.67 -27.94
C VAL A 174 5.17 -5.67 -26.90
N GLY A 175 5.73 -4.54 -27.35
CA GLY A 175 6.45 -3.60 -26.50
C GLY A 175 5.67 -3.08 -25.27
N CYS A 176 6.43 -2.77 -24.22
CA CYS A 176 6.00 -2.31 -22.88
C CYS A 176 4.85 -1.28 -22.86
N TRP A 177 4.78 -0.39 -23.86
CA TRP A 177 3.79 0.69 -23.94
C TRP A 177 2.36 0.24 -24.28
N LEU A 178 2.20 -0.85 -25.05
CA LEU A 178 0.88 -1.38 -25.39
C LEU A 178 0.25 -2.16 -24.22
N ASP A 179 1.07 -2.79 -23.39
CA ASP A 179 0.61 -3.53 -22.22
C ASP A 179 0.09 -2.59 -21.12
N LEU A 180 0.80 -1.49 -20.85
CA LEU A 180 0.37 -0.42 -19.93
C LEU A 180 -0.99 0.20 -20.33
N GLY A 181 -1.20 0.43 -21.63
CA GLY A 181 -2.48 0.94 -22.14
C GLY A 181 -3.65 -0.03 -21.94
N ASN A 182 -3.41 -1.33 -22.13
CA ASN A 182 -4.42 -2.37 -21.90
C ASN A 182 -4.76 -2.54 -20.41
N CYS A 183 -3.77 -2.42 -19.53
CA CYS A 183 -3.99 -2.40 -18.08
C CYS A 183 -4.93 -1.27 -17.67
N GLN A 184 -4.73 -0.06 -18.20
CA GLN A 184 -5.58 1.09 -17.87
C GLN A 184 -7.05 0.90 -18.29
N HIS A 185 -7.29 0.29 -19.46
CA HIS A 185 -8.64 -0.03 -19.92
C HIS A 185 -9.31 -1.12 -19.07
N PHE A 186 -8.55 -2.15 -18.71
CA PHE A 186 -9.04 -3.23 -17.85
C PHE A 186 -9.33 -2.75 -16.42
N MET A 187 -8.50 -1.83 -15.91
CA MET A 187 -8.71 -1.12 -14.66
C MET A 187 -10.00 -0.29 -14.69
N PHE A 188 -10.23 0.47 -15.76
CA PHE A 188 -11.49 1.20 -15.95
C PHE A 188 -12.71 0.26 -15.94
N LEU A 189 -12.62 -0.89 -16.61
CA LEU A 189 -13.69 -1.89 -16.62
C LEU A 189 -13.97 -2.46 -15.22
N CYS A 190 -12.93 -2.69 -14.42
CA CYS A 190 -13.07 -3.16 -13.04
C CYS A 190 -13.73 -2.10 -12.14
N PHE A 191 -13.38 -0.82 -12.30
CA PHE A 191 -14.07 0.27 -11.60
C PHE A 191 -15.53 0.40 -12.03
N LEU A 192 -15.83 0.27 -13.32
CA LEU A 192 -17.21 0.26 -13.82
C LEU A 192 -18.00 -0.90 -13.20
N ALA A 193 -17.40 -2.09 -13.13
CA ALA A 193 -18.02 -3.26 -12.49
C ALA A 193 -18.28 -3.02 -10.99
N MET A 194 -17.35 -2.39 -10.25
CA MET A 194 -17.55 -2.00 -8.85
C MET A 194 -18.77 -1.07 -8.68
N LEU A 195 -18.94 -0.08 -9.56
CA LEU A 195 -20.09 0.82 -9.55
C LEU A 195 -21.41 0.09 -9.86
N ILE A 196 -21.38 -0.83 -10.83
CA ILE A 196 -22.55 -1.66 -11.18
C ILE A 196 -22.95 -2.53 -9.98
N ILE A 197 -21.98 -3.20 -9.36
CA ILE A 197 -22.21 -4.06 -8.18
C ILE A 197 -22.75 -3.23 -7.01
N SER A 198 -22.22 -2.03 -6.77
CA SER A 198 -22.71 -1.10 -5.74
C SER A 198 -24.15 -0.67 -5.99
N SER A 199 -24.49 -0.36 -7.24
CA SER A 199 -25.86 -0.03 -7.63
C SER A 199 -26.80 -1.23 -7.45
N LEU A 200 -26.36 -2.45 -7.80
CA LEU A 200 -27.14 -3.67 -7.57
C LEU A 200 -27.34 -3.94 -6.07
N ALA A 201 -26.29 -3.83 -5.25
CA ALA A 201 -26.35 -4.02 -3.80
C ALA A 201 -27.32 -3.03 -3.13
N LYS A 202 -27.39 -1.79 -3.63
CA LYS A 202 -28.35 -0.78 -3.17
C LYS A 202 -29.80 -1.17 -3.45
N ASN A 203 -30.07 -1.77 -4.62
CA ASN A 203 -31.41 -2.14 -5.06
C ASN A 203 -31.91 -3.49 -4.53
N VAL A 204 -31.01 -4.36 -4.05
CA VAL A 204 -31.38 -5.65 -3.45
C VAL A 204 -31.77 -5.45 -1.98
N ALA A 205 -33.01 -5.80 -1.63
CA ALA A 205 -33.43 -5.88 -0.24
C ALA A 205 -32.75 -7.09 0.43
N TYR A 206 -32.03 -6.84 1.53
CA TYR A 206 -31.45 -7.93 2.32
C TYR A 206 -32.54 -8.54 3.18
N PRO A 207 -32.54 -9.88 3.37
CA PRO A 207 -33.44 -10.51 4.32
C PRO A 207 -33.28 -9.87 5.70
N GLU A 208 -34.37 -9.69 6.45
CA GLU A 208 -34.35 -8.98 7.74
C GLU A 208 -33.29 -9.57 8.68
N GLY A 209 -32.24 -8.79 8.97
CA GLY A 209 -31.12 -9.19 9.83
C GLY A 209 -30.04 -10.07 9.17
N GLY A 210 -30.12 -10.32 7.86
CA GLY A 210 -29.25 -11.26 7.14
C GLY A 210 -28.05 -10.63 6.44
N LEU A 211 -26.99 -11.45 6.33
CA LEU A 211 -25.82 -11.23 5.48
C LEU A 211 -26.23 -10.96 4.03
N PRO A 212 -25.44 -10.20 3.25
CA PRO A 212 -25.66 -10.05 1.81
C PRO A 212 -25.67 -11.43 1.11
N PRO A 213 -26.41 -11.59 0.00
CA PRO A 213 -26.39 -12.83 -0.77
C PRO A 213 -24.96 -13.21 -1.16
N ASP A 214 -24.57 -14.47 -0.93
CA ASP A 214 -23.20 -14.95 -1.18
C ASP A 214 -22.72 -14.63 -2.61
N GLY A 215 -23.61 -14.66 -3.60
CA GLY A 215 -23.28 -14.31 -4.99
C GLY A 215 -22.82 -12.86 -5.18
N VAL A 216 -23.39 -11.90 -4.45
CA VAL A 216 -22.99 -10.48 -4.51
C VAL A 216 -21.64 -10.28 -3.83
N VAL A 217 -21.44 -10.93 -2.68
CA VAL A 217 -20.15 -10.89 -1.95
C VAL A 217 -19.04 -11.50 -2.78
N ILE A 218 -19.26 -12.67 -3.38
CA ILE A 218 -18.27 -13.36 -4.20
C ILE A 218 -17.94 -12.51 -5.44
N ALA A 219 -18.95 -11.94 -6.11
CA ALA A 219 -18.73 -11.05 -7.25
C ALA A 219 -17.92 -9.81 -6.86
N ALA A 220 -18.30 -9.14 -5.77
CA ALA A 220 -17.58 -7.99 -5.23
C ALA A 220 -16.13 -8.35 -4.89
N LEU A 221 -15.91 -9.46 -4.19
CA LEU A 221 -14.59 -9.90 -3.74
C LEU A 221 -13.69 -10.30 -4.92
N VAL A 222 -14.24 -10.94 -5.96
CA VAL A 222 -13.51 -11.29 -7.19
C VAL A 222 -13.13 -10.03 -7.97
N THR A 223 -14.09 -9.14 -8.26
CA THR A 223 -13.82 -7.88 -8.98
C THR A 223 -12.79 -7.03 -8.23
N TYR A 224 -12.94 -6.96 -6.91
CA TYR A 224 -12.04 -6.22 -6.02
C TYR A 224 -10.62 -6.81 -5.99
N THR A 225 -10.49 -8.14 -5.87
CA THR A 225 -9.19 -8.83 -5.86
C THR A 225 -8.45 -8.65 -7.19
N ILE A 226 -9.18 -8.74 -8.31
CA ILE A 226 -8.65 -8.54 -9.67
C ILE A 226 -8.19 -7.09 -9.84
N LEU A 227 -9.02 -6.11 -9.44
CA LEU A 227 -8.69 -4.70 -9.48
C LEU A 227 -7.39 -4.45 -8.72
N TYR A 228 -7.29 -4.90 -7.47
CA TYR A 228 -6.09 -4.70 -6.66
C TYR A 228 -4.86 -5.41 -7.25
N ALA A 229 -5.02 -6.58 -7.86
CA ALA A 229 -3.92 -7.28 -8.56
C ALA A 229 -3.36 -6.45 -9.72
N MET A 230 -4.24 -5.84 -10.53
CA MET A 230 -3.85 -4.98 -11.66
C MET A 230 -3.10 -3.74 -11.18
N ILE A 231 -3.59 -3.14 -10.10
CA ILE A 231 -2.95 -1.98 -9.48
C ILE A 231 -1.50 -2.31 -9.08
N SER A 232 -1.28 -3.48 -8.47
CA SER A 232 0.09 -3.93 -8.13
C SER A 232 0.98 -4.05 -9.36
N ALA A 233 0.46 -4.71 -10.40
CA ALA A 233 1.22 -5.00 -11.60
C ALA A 233 1.67 -3.73 -12.32
N CYS A 234 0.86 -2.67 -12.27
CA CYS A 234 1.22 -1.37 -12.84
C CYS A 234 2.24 -0.58 -12.01
N ILE A 235 2.28 -0.80 -10.68
CA ILE A 235 3.19 -0.06 -9.78
C ILE A 235 4.59 -0.73 -9.72
N GLU A 236 4.66 -2.05 -9.86
CA GLU A 236 5.90 -2.83 -9.76
C GLU A 236 7.02 -2.47 -10.77
N PRO A 237 6.74 -2.11 -12.05
CA PRO A 237 7.80 -1.75 -13.01
C PRO A 237 8.40 -0.35 -12.81
N LEU A 238 7.86 0.49 -11.91
CA LEU A 238 8.39 1.84 -11.62
C LEU A 238 9.66 1.83 -10.74
N GLY A 239 10.29 0.67 -10.52
CA GLY A 239 11.50 0.47 -9.71
C GLY A 239 12.74 1.21 -10.23
N LEU A 240 12.74 2.54 -10.13
CA LEU A 240 13.80 3.43 -10.56
C LEU A 240 14.96 3.38 -9.56
N GLY A 241 16.07 2.78 -9.98
CA GLY A 241 17.26 2.56 -9.17
C GLY A 241 18.07 3.83 -8.92
N GLN A 242 18.05 4.30 -7.68
CA GLN A 242 19.13 4.95 -6.91
C GLN A 242 18.53 5.30 -5.54
N GLY A 243 19.22 5.03 -4.43
CA GLY A 243 18.67 5.24 -3.08
C GLY A 243 18.16 6.67 -2.83
N LEU A 244 18.78 7.67 -3.45
CA LEU A 244 18.37 9.07 -3.40
C LEU A 244 17.09 9.34 -4.22
N ALA A 245 16.99 8.79 -5.44
CA ALA A 245 15.80 8.92 -6.28
C ALA A 245 14.59 8.20 -5.65
N MET A 246 14.81 7.05 -5.01
CA MET A 246 13.81 6.35 -4.19
C MET A 246 13.36 7.19 -2.99
N GLY A 247 14.28 7.89 -2.31
CA GLY A 247 13.93 8.78 -1.20
C GLY A 247 13.06 9.97 -1.63
N ILE A 248 13.39 10.61 -2.75
CA ILE A 248 12.61 11.73 -3.31
C ILE A 248 11.26 11.25 -3.82
N LEU A 249 11.20 10.07 -4.45
CA LEU A 249 9.94 9.47 -4.90
C LEU A 249 9.03 9.14 -3.71
N ASN A 250 9.58 8.58 -2.62
CA ASN A 250 8.84 8.32 -1.39
C ASN A 250 8.31 9.61 -0.74
N LEU A 251 9.04 10.73 -0.86
CA LEU A 251 8.55 12.02 -0.39
C LEU A 251 7.31 12.48 -1.19
N ALA A 252 7.33 12.29 -2.51
CA ALA A 252 6.19 12.58 -3.40
C ALA A 252 4.99 11.63 -3.17
N ILE A 253 5.20 10.49 -2.50
CA ILE A 253 4.14 9.58 -2.06
C ILE A 253 3.50 10.04 -0.74
N VAL A 254 4.32 10.59 0.17
CA VAL A 254 3.89 10.97 1.54
C VAL A 254 3.30 12.38 1.58
N ILE A 255 3.79 13.29 0.74
CA ILE A 255 3.30 14.67 0.61
C ILE A 255 2.74 14.82 -0.81
N PRO A 256 1.48 14.42 -1.04
CA PRO A 256 0.81 14.63 -2.33
C PRO A 256 0.68 16.11 -2.68
#